data_AF-A0AAW4ZMZ7-F1
#
_entry.id   AF-A0AAW4ZMZ7-F1
#
_cell.length_a   1.000
_cell.length_b   1.000
_cell.length_c   1.000
_cell.angle_alpha   90.00
_cell.angle_beta   90.00
_cell.angle_gamma   90.00
#
_symmetry.space_group_name_H-M   'P 1'
#
loop_
_entity.id
_entity.type
_entity.pdbx_description
1 polymer ?
#
loop_
_entity_poly.entity_id
_entity_poly.type
_entity_poly.pdbx_seq_one_letter_code
_entity_poly.pdbx_strand_id
1 'polypeptide(L)'
;MELCSQLAYSRSLWPGKGYFYYVDNNGAKKALATDKTYLRSGKSSFTEAFSSNYAMKNTSVHDLATSNIQYIEECYVPPFVNEINCQFSLRIKANSTCPDVCNELNIKTILCQLSDLYADNGGYKELAYRYAKNVLMGNWLWKNQDCRGYSITIHLSDGELLTIKDAHKLDWNASWKEDDSDTLTQLTDFIANALADKSKYGYMDITACLAVGGGDEVIPSQEFIQDKKSKYPNRQFSKMKFNDQTDTVAFHSQKIGAALQLIDDWWLDDVSDKRLRVNEYGSDRSDVVARRHPTLANDFYTLIQRSEEWIDSLQRNHQITDEVHFIMAVLVKGGLFNKTT
;
A
#
# COMPACT_ATOMS: atom_id res chain seq x y z
N MET A 1 -8.34 -27.07 11.96
CA MET A 1 -7.58 -26.55 13.12
C MET A 1 -8.30 -25.41 13.86
N GLU A 2 -8.17 -25.33 15.20
CA GLU A 2 -8.54 -24.13 15.96
C GLU A 2 -7.41 -23.08 15.92
N LEU A 3 -7.74 -21.79 16.06
CA LEU A 3 -6.73 -20.72 16.18
C LEU A 3 -6.15 -20.68 17.60
N CYS A 4 -4.82 -20.59 17.70
CA CYS A 4 -4.14 -20.50 18.97
C CYS A 4 -4.24 -19.09 19.58
N SER A 5 -4.08 -19.01 20.91
CA SER A 5 -4.23 -17.73 21.63
C SER A 5 -3.09 -16.73 21.37
N GLN A 6 -1.93 -17.21 20.92
CA GLN A 6 -0.83 -16.37 20.46
C GLN A 6 -0.37 -16.82 19.07
N LEU A 7 -0.63 -16.01 18.05
CA LEU A 7 -0.21 -16.23 16.68
C LEU A 7 0.26 -14.90 16.07
N ALA A 8 1.52 -14.83 15.65
CA ALA A 8 2.07 -13.64 15.01
C ALA A 8 2.93 -13.98 13.81
N TYR A 9 2.79 -13.14 12.77
CA TYR A 9 3.64 -13.13 11.59
C TYR A 9 4.21 -11.74 11.37
N SER A 10 5.51 -11.65 11.16
CA SER A 10 6.16 -10.48 10.64
C SER A 10 5.77 -10.30 9.17
N ARG A 11 5.53 -9.05 8.78
CA ARG A 11 5.32 -8.71 7.37
C ARG A 11 6.48 -9.24 6.52
N SER A 12 6.18 -9.69 5.32
CA SER A 12 7.16 -10.15 4.33
C SER A 12 7.66 -9.00 3.46
N LEU A 13 6.80 -8.01 3.17
CA LEU A 13 7.12 -6.80 2.43
C LEU A 13 7.44 -5.64 3.37
N TRP A 14 8.64 -5.06 3.23
CA TRP A 14 9.18 -3.98 4.07
C TRP A 14 9.54 -2.76 3.22
N PRO A 15 8.55 -1.94 2.81
CA PRO A 15 8.83 -0.68 2.13
C PRO A 15 9.48 0.33 3.09
N GLY A 16 10.42 1.11 2.57
CA GLY A 16 10.96 2.31 3.20
C GLY A 16 9.98 3.49 3.13
N LYS A 17 10.37 4.64 3.69
CA LYS A 17 9.66 5.90 3.40
C LYS A 17 9.98 6.31 1.96
N GLY A 18 8.97 6.73 1.21
CA GLY A 18 9.17 7.27 -0.13
C GLY A 18 9.38 8.77 -0.07
N TYR A 19 10.50 9.28 -0.56
CA TYR A 19 10.81 10.70 -0.48
C TYR A 19 10.81 11.36 -1.84
N PHE A 20 10.37 12.61 -1.84
CA PHE A 20 10.30 13.41 -3.05
C PHE A 20 11.54 14.28 -3.19
N TYR A 21 11.99 14.49 -4.41
CA TYR A 21 13.06 15.43 -4.75
C TYR A 21 12.95 15.83 -6.22
N TYR A 22 13.64 16.89 -6.61
CA TYR A 22 13.84 17.21 -8.02
C TYR A 22 15.34 17.34 -8.31
N VAL A 23 15.70 17.31 -9.58
CA VAL A 23 17.08 17.53 -10.01
C VAL A 23 17.14 18.93 -10.62
N ASP A 24 18.05 19.77 -10.13
CA ASP A 24 18.24 21.11 -10.68
C ASP A 24 19.02 21.10 -12.00
N ASN A 25 19.13 22.26 -12.65
CA ASN A 25 19.86 22.40 -13.91
C ASN A 25 21.35 22.04 -13.83
N ASN A 26 21.92 21.97 -12.62
CA ASN A 26 23.31 21.56 -12.39
C ASN A 26 23.43 20.05 -12.09
N GLY A 27 22.33 19.30 -12.15
CA GLY A 27 22.30 17.88 -11.82
C GLY A 27 22.24 17.58 -10.33
N ALA A 28 22.10 18.60 -9.46
CA ALA A 28 22.05 18.38 -8.03
C ALA A 28 20.63 18.01 -7.58
N LYS A 29 20.51 16.98 -6.73
CA LYS A 29 19.23 16.60 -6.12
C LYS A 29 18.84 17.63 -5.06
N LYS A 30 17.61 18.14 -5.12
CA LYS A 30 17.06 19.15 -4.22
C LYS A 30 15.78 18.65 -3.55
N ALA A 31 15.64 18.97 -2.26
CA ALA A 31 14.47 18.64 -1.47
C ALA A 31 13.22 19.39 -2.00
N LEU A 32 12.06 18.74 -1.90
CA LEU A 32 10.78 19.37 -2.16
C LEU A 32 10.22 19.93 -0.85
N ALA A 33 10.21 21.25 -0.74
CA ALA A 33 9.83 21.96 0.48
C ALA A 33 8.30 22.08 0.63
N THR A 34 7.87 22.32 1.87
CA THR A 34 6.47 22.65 2.18
C THR A 34 6.35 24.12 2.56
N ASP A 35 5.25 24.74 2.17
CA ASP A 35 4.83 26.04 2.67
C ASP A 35 3.74 25.89 3.72
N LYS A 36 3.58 26.92 4.55
CA LYS A 36 2.56 27.00 5.60
C LYS A 36 1.66 28.18 5.32
N THR A 37 0.37 27.91 5.11
CA THR A 37 -0.59 28.94 4.70
C THR A 37 -1.85 28.93 5.54
N TYR A 38 -2.45 30.12 5.67
CA TYR A 38 -3.78 30.29 6.25
C TYR A 38 -4.80 30.41 5.11
N LEU A 39 -5.61 29.38 4.93
CA LEU A 39 -6.74 29.39 4.02
C LEU A 39 -7.99 29.93 4.70
N ARG A 40 -8.77 30.71 3.96
CA ARG A 40 -10.04 31.26 4.41
C ARG A 40 -11.17 30.66 3.58
N SER A 41 -11.97 29.80 4.18
CA SER A 41 -13.17 29.21 3.53
C SER A 41 -14.45 29.67 4.23
N GLY A 42 -15.59 29.61 3.54
CA GLY A 42 -16.89 29.74 4.19
C GLY A 42 -17.22 28.51 5.05
N LYS A 43 -18.02 28.70 6.10
CA LYS A 43 -18.67 27.58 6.81
C LYS A 43 -19.64 26.89 5.84
N SER A 44 -19.53 25.57 5.72
CA SER A 44 -20.24 24.77 4.70
C SER A 44 -20.57 23.35 5.16
N SER A 45 -20.22 22.98 6.39
CA SER A 45 -20.51 21.66 6.93
C SER A 45 -21.95 21.56 7.42
N PHE A 46 -22.55 20.38 7.26
CA PHE A 46 -23.90 20.10 7.74
C PHE A 46 -24.06 20.43 9.24
N THR A 47 -23.04 20.09 10.04
CA THR A 47 -23.03 20.30 11.48
C THR A 47 -22.99 21.77 11.90
N GLU A 48 -22.66 22.70 11.01
CA GLU A 48 -22.67 24.13 11.33
C GLU A 48 -24.10 24.69 11.38
N ALA A 49 -25.02 24.19 10.55
CA ALA A 49 -26.42 24.66 10.50
C ALA A 49 -27.43 23.67 11.11
N PHE A 50 -27.11 22.38 11.14
CA PHE A 50 -28.04 21.31 11.54
C PHE A 50 -27.47 20.40 12.62
N SER A 51 -28.36 19.79 13.41
CA SER A 51 -28.05 18.66 14.30
C SER A 51 -28.10 17.33 13.53
N SER A 52 -27.65 16.24 14.16
CA SER A 52 -27.72 14.89 13.58
C SER A 52 -29.12 14.48 13.11
N ASN A 53 -30.16 15.03 13.74
CA ASN A 53 -31.56 14.74 13.43
C ASN A 53 -32.17 15.75 12.45
N TYR A 54 -31.33 16.47 11.69
CA TYR A 54 -31.76 17.50 10.74
C TYR A 54 -32.48 18.70 11.36
N ALA A 55 -32.45 18.86 12.69
CA ALA A 55 -33.02 20.02 13.34
C ALA A 55 -32.09 21.23 13.14
N MET A 56 -32.66 22.38 12.78
CA MET A 56 -31.90 23.63 12.63
C MET A 56 -31.30 24.06 13.96
N LYS A 57 -30.01 24.40 13.96
CA LYS A 57 -29.34 25.02 15.10
C LYS A 57 -29.68 26.51 15.14
N ASN A 58 -29.76 27.07 16.35
CA ASN A 58 -29.92 28.51 16.54
C ASN A 58 -28.60 29.21 16.17
N THR A 59 -28.44 29.54 14.89
CA THR A 59 -27.30 30.27 14.33
C THR A 59 -27.82 31.55 13.69
N SER A 60 -27.11 32.66 13.87
CA SER A 60 -27.45 33.91 13.19
C SER A 60 -27.04 33.87 11.72
N VAL A 61 -27.63 34.74 10.90
CA VAL A 61 -27.24 34.92 9.49
C VAL A 61 -25.74 35.24 9.37
N HIS A 62 -25.18 35.96 10.35
CA HIS A 62 -23.75 36.31 10.37
C HIS A 62 -22.86 35.12 10.72
N ASP A 63 -23.32 34.19 11.57
CA ASP A 63 -22.50 33.06 12.02
C ASP A 63 -22.09 32.13 10.88
N LEU A 64 -22.98 31.90 9.91
CA LEU A 64 -22.70 31.09 8.72
C LEU A 64 -21.89 31.86 7.66
N ALA A 65 -21.98 33.20 7.65
CA ALA A 65 -21.16 34.06 6.78
C ALA A 65 -19.72 34.25 7.31
N THR A 66 -19.46 33.96 8.59
CA THR A 66 -18.09 33.99 9.12
C THR A 66 -17.21 32.93 8.47
N SER A 67 -15.93 33.26 8.31
CA SER A 67 -15.00 32.38 7.63
C SER A 67 -14.38 31.36 8.58
N ASN A 68 -14.28 30.13 8.11
CA ASN A 68 -13.50 29.06 8.72
C ASN A 68 -12.04 29.20 8.25
N ILE A 69 -11.19 29.70 9.14
CA ILE A 69 -9.75 29.86 8.88
C ILE A 69 -9.07 28.52 9.16
N GLN A 70 -8.36 27.99 8.16
CA GLN A 70 -7.62 26.75 8.25
C GLN A 70 -6.13 27.03 8.09
N TYR A 71 -5.32 26.57 9.05
CA TYR A 71 -3.87 26.62 8.94
C TYR A 71 -3.35 25.26 8.44
N ILE A 72 -2.74 25.21 7.27
CA ILE A 72 -2.32 23.96 6.62
C ILE A 72 -0.89 24.03 6.06
N GLU A 73 -0.27 22.87 5.89
CA GLU A 73 0.90 22.70 5.02
C GLU A 73 0.47 22.37 3.59
N GLU A 74 1.15 22.99 2.64
CA GLU A 74 1.02 22.76 1.21
C GLU A 74 2.39 22.45 0.61
N CYS A 75 2.42 21.75 -0.52
CA CYS A 75 3.66 21.38 -1.20
C CYS A 75 3.42 21.49 -2.69
N TYR A 76 4.17 22.36 -3.35
CA TYR A 76 4.05 22.61 -4.78
C TYR A 76 5.39 22.41 -5.47
N VAL A 77 5.33 22.01 -6.73
CA VAL A 77 6.50 21.92 -7.60
C VAL A 77 7.08 23.33 -7.80
N PRO A 78 8.39 23.56 -7.60
CA PRO A 78 8.99 24.87 -7.79
C PRO A 78 8.82 25.39 -9.23
N PRO A 79 8.84 26.71 -9.43
CA PRO A 79 8.82 27.29 -10.78
C PRO A 79 9.92 26.70 -11.66
N PHE A 80 9.59 26.48 -12.94
CA PHE A 80 10.49 25.97 -13.97
C PHE A 80 11.00 24.52 -13.78
N VAL A 81 10.55 23.82 -12.74
CA VAL A 81 10.77 22.38 -12.58
C VAL A 81 9.69 21.64 -13.37
N ASN A 82 10.11 20.73 -14.27
CA ASN A 82 9.20 19.93 -15.09
C ASN A 82 9.18 18.45 -14.69
N GLU A 83 10.05 18.04 -13.76
CA GLU A 83 10.17 16.65 -13.32
C GLU A 83 10.44 16.59 -11.83
N ILE A 84 9.74 15.68 -11.14
CA ILE A 84 10.03 15.32 -9.75
C ILE A 84 10.23 13.81 -9.64
N ASN A 85 11.04 13.40 -8.68
CA ASN A 85 11.33 12.01 -8.40
C ASN A 85 10.71 11.60 -7.06
N CYS A 86 10.13 10.41 -7.00
CA CYS A 86 9.73 9.76 -5.75
C CYS A 86 10.47 8.43 -5.62
N GLN A 87 11.24 8.25 -4.56
CA GLN A 87 12.11 7.08 -4.40
C GLN A 87 11.91 6.38 -3.05
N PHE A 88 11.88 5.05 -3.05
CA PHE A 88 11.89 4.22 -1.84
C PHE A 88 12.59 2.87 -2.09
N SER A 89 13.10 2.26 -1.02
CA SER A 89 13.61 0.89 -1.03
C SER A 89 12.51 -0.10 -0.62
N LEU A 90 12.50 -1.30 -1.18
CA LEU A 90 11.65 -2.41 -0.74
C LEU A 90 12.50 -3.63 -0.38
N ARG A 91 12.33 -4.13 0.85
CA ARG A 91 12.90 -5.41 1.28
C ARG A 91 11.82 -6.49 1.30
N ILE A 92 12.17 -7.68 0.84
CA ILE A 92 11.28 -8.84 0.76
C ILE A 92 11.93 -10.00 1.51
N LYS A 93 11.16 -10.65 2.39
CA LYS A 93 11.58 -11.82 3.16
C LYS A 93 10.48 -12.87 3.15
N ALA A 94 10.87 -14.15 3.19
CA ALA A 94 9.97 -15.29 3.27
C ALA A 94 9.33 -15.47 4.67
N ASN A 95 8.86 -14.39 5.30
CA ASN A 95 8.31 -14.42 6.67
C ASN A 95 6.92 -15.07 6.74
N SER A 96 6.19 -15.14 5.63
CA SER A 96 4.90 -15.83 5.58
C SER A 96 5.00 -17.35 5.67
N THR A 97 6.21 -17.91 5.51
CA THR A 97 6.42 -19.36 5.46
C THR A 97 6.26 -20.07 6.80
N CYS A 98 6.39 -19.35 7.92
CA CYS A 98 6.24 -19.94 9.26
C CYS A 98 5.99 -18.83 10.29
N PRO A 99 5.15 -19.03 11.32
CA PRO A 99 4.85 -17.99 12.29
C PRO A 99 6.07 -17.69 13.18
N ASP A 100 6.25 -16.41 13.51
CA ASP A 100 7.28 -15.95 14.45
C ASP A 100 6.94 -16.35 15.88
N VAL A 101 5.66 -16.21 16.24
CA VAL A 101 5.12 -16.59 17.55
C VAL A 101 3.93 -17.50 17.32
N CYS A 102 3.97 -18.68 17.93
CA CYS A 102 2.85 -19.61 18.00
C CYS A 102 2.98 -20.41 19.30
N ASN A 103 1.94 -20.40 20.13
CA ASN A 103 1.96 -21.12 21.41
C ASN A 103 1.54 -22.60 21.30
N GLU A 104 1.11 -23.06 20.13
CA GLU A 104 0.71 -24.45 19.88
C GLU A 104 1.53 -25.06 18.75
N LEU A 105 2.34 -26.09 19.07
CA LEU A 105 3.27 -26.70 18.11
C LEU A 105 2.55 -27.38 16.93
N ASN A 106 1.39 -27.98 17.17
CA ASN A 106 0.60 -28.63 16.12
C ASN A 106 0.15 -27.61 15.06
N ILE A 107 -0.40 -26.48 15.50
CA ILE A 107 -0.84 -25.39 14.61
C ILE A 107 0.33 -24.80 13.84
N LYS A 108 1.47 -24.56 14.51
CA LYS A 108 2.69 -24.12 13.83
C LYS A 108 3.07 -25.08 12.69
N THR A 109 3.05 -26.38 12.96
CA THR A 109 3.39 -27.40 11.96
C THR A 109 2.44 -27.37 10.76
N ILE A 110 1.13 -27.28 11.01
CA ILE A 110 0.11 -27.17 9.96
C ILE A 110 0.34 -25.93 9.10
N LEU A 111 0.58 -24.76 9.71
CA LEU A 111 0.76 -23.51 8.97
C LEU A 111 2.07 -23.46 8.15
N CYS A 112 3.17 -24.02 8.68
CA CYS A 112 4.41 -24.10 7.92
C CYS A 112 4.27 -25.12 6.77
N GLN A 113 3.58 -26.25 6.99
CA GLN A 113 3.27 -27.22 5.93
C GLN A 113 2.38 -26.62 4.84
N LEU A 114 1.34 -25.86 5.19
CA LEU A 114 0.49 -25.16 4.22
C LEU A 114 1.34 -24.22 3.35
N SER A 115 2.23 -23.45 3.96
CA SER A 115 3.07 -22.48 3.26
C SER A 115 4.13 -23.16 2.38
N ASP A 116 4.73 -24.26 2.86
CA ASP A 116 5.71 -25.03 2.09
C ASP A 116 5.02 -25.68 0.86
N LEU A 117 3.85 -26.31 1.02
CA LEU A 117 3.07 -26.84 -0.11
C LEU A 117 2.62 -25.75 -1.08
N TYR A 118 2.24 -24.58 -0.57
CA TYR A 118 1.90 -23.44 -1.42
C TYR A 118 3.11 -22.97 -2.25
N ALA A 119 4.31 -22.96 -1.66
CA ALA A 119 5.54 -22.65 -2.38
C ALA A 119 5.87 -23.71 -3.44
N ASP A 120 5.78 -24.99 -3.10
CA ASP A 120 6.09 -26.11 -4.00
C ASP A 120 5.16 -26.16 -5.22
N ASN A 121 3.89 -25.77 -5.04
CA ASN A 121 2.91 -25.64 -6.13
C ASN A 121 3.01 -24.30 -6.89
N GLY A 122 4.03 -23.48 -6.62
CA GLY A 122 4.25 -22.20 -7.31
C GLY A 122 3.32 -21.07 -6.91
N GLY A 123 2.59 -21.18 -5.80
CA GLY A 123 1.58 -20.20 -5.39
C GLY A 123 2.12 -18.79 -5.13
N TYR A 124 3.37 -18.67 -4.68
CA TYR A 124 3.97 -17.35 -4.50
C TYR A 124 4.13 -16.58 -5.81
N LYS A 125 4.12 -17.25 -6.97
CA LYS A 125 4.19 -16.59 -8.29
C LYS A 125 2.97 -15.72 -8.55
N GLU A 126 1.77 -16.14 -8.14
CA GLU A 126 0.55 -15.34 -8.29
C GLU A 126 0.58 -14.08 -7.42
N LEU A 127 0.99 -14.21 -6.14
CA LEU A 127 1.13 -13.05 -5.25
C LEU A 127 2.22 -12.09 -5.77
N ALA A 128 3.36 -12.65 -6.18
CA ALA A 128 4.47 -11.90 -6.72
C ALA A 128 4.08 -11.12 -7.98
N TYR A 129 3.32 -11.75 -8.89
CA TYR A 129 2.80 -11.12 -10.09
C TYR A 129 1.94 -9.90 -9.77
N ARG A 130 1.00 -10.06 -8.83
CA ARG A 130 0.12 -8.97 -8.37
C ARG A 130 0.90 -7.84 -7.70
N TYR A 131 1.88 -8.15 -6.86
CA TYR A 131 2.76 -7.14 -6.25
C TYR A 131 3.61 -6.43 -7.30
N ALA A 132 4.20 -7.16 -8.25
CA ALA A 132 4.99 -6.62 -9.35
C ALA A 132 4.16 -5.63 -10.19
N LYS A 133 2.91 -5.99 -10.54
CA LYS A 133 1.99 -5.07 -11.23
C LYS A 133 1.78 -3.77 -10.45
N ASN A 134 1.49 -3.84 -9.15
CA ASN A 134 1.30 -2.64 -8.33
C ASN A 134 2.57 -1.77 -8.23
N VAL A 135 3.76 -2.37 -8.24
CA VAL A 135 5.04 -1.63 -8.27
C VAL A 135 5.21 -0.90 -9.62
N LEU A 136 5.05 -1.64 -10.73
CA LEU A 136 5.31 -1.18 -12.10
C LEU A 136 4.24 -0.21 -12.63
N MET A 137 3.00 -0.32 -12.16
CA MET A 137 1.93 0.65 -12.43
C MET A 137 2.04 1.91 -11.55
N GLY A 138 2.95 1.95 -10.57
CA GLY A 138 3.09 3.13 -9.72
C GLY A 138 1.94 3.35 -8.74
N ASN A 139 1.14 2.33 -8.39
CA ASN A 139 -0.01 2.44 -7.47
C ASN A 139 0.35 3.05 -6.10
N TRP A 140 1.62 2.92 -5.72
CA TRP A 140 2.21 3.53 -4.53
C TRP A 140 2.40 5.06 -4.60
N LEU A 141 2.23 5.70 -5.76
CA LEU A 141 2.20 7.16 -5.93
C LEU A 141 0.86 7.80 -5.52
N TRP A 142 -0.20 6.98 -5.38
CA TRP A 142 -1.55 7.45 -5.06
C TRP A 142 -1.99 8.58 -6.00
N LYS A 143 -2.51 9.68 -5.44
CA LYS A 143 -2.97 10.85 -6.22
C LYS A 143 -1.89 11.55 -7.03
N ASN A 144 -0.60 11.31 -6.76
CA ASN A 144 0.48 11.91 -7.56
C ASN A 144 0.63 11.24 -8.92
N GLN A 145 -0.11 10.15 -9.19
CA GLN A 145 -0.24 9.63 -10.55
C GLN A 145 -0.94 10.62 -11.49
N ASP A 146 -1.75 11.55 -10.96
CA ASP A 146 -2.46 12.57 -11.73
C ASP A 146 -1.50 13.67 -12.22
N CYS A 147 -0.51 13.29 -13.02
CA CYS A 147 0.52 14.15 -13.62
C CYS A 147 0.54 13.95 -15.15
N ARG A 148 1.49 14.56 -15.87
CA ARG A 148 1.53 14.45 -17.36
C ARG A 148 1.97 13.08 -17.86
N GLY A 149 2.60 12.30 -16.99
CA GLY A 149 3.12 10.96 -17.26
C GLY A 149 4.25 10.63 -16.28
N TYR A 150 4.57 9.35 -16.12
CA TYR A 150 5.69 8.95 -15.26
C TYR A 150 6.33 7.65 -15.73
N SER A 151 7.63 7.54 -15.48
CA SER A 151 8.42 6.32 -15.66
C SER A 151 8.75 5.71 -14.31
N ILE A 152 8.98 4.39 -14.28
CA ILE A 152 9.40 3.66 -13.09
C ILE A 152 10.67 2.91 -13.41
N THR A 153 11.68 3.09 -12.57
CA THR A 153 12.96 2.37 -12.63
C THR A 153 13.15 1.60 -11.33
N ILE A 154 13.55 0.34 -11.45
CA ILE A 154 13.77 -0.56 -10.31
C ILE A 154 15.18 -1.14 -10.44
N HIS A 155 16.00 -0.89 -9.42
CA HIS A 155 17.32 -1.49 -9.31
C HIS A 155 17.25 -2.67 -8.32
N LEU A 156 17.44 -3.88 -8.82
CA LEU A 156 17.39 -5.11 -8.05
C LEU A 156 18.74 -5.40 -7.38
N SER A 157 18.73 -6.13 -6.27
CA SER A 157 19.95 -6.46 -5.51
C SER A 157 20.90 -7.43 -6.20
N ASP A 158 20.44 -8.12 -7.24
CA ASP A 158 21.27 -8.94 -8.12
C ASP A 158 21.96 -8.12 -9.23
N GLY A 159 21.70 -6.81 -9.29
CA GLY A 159 22.29 -5.88 -10.23
C GLY A 159 21.46 -5.63 -11.49
N GLU A 160 20.30 -6.28 -11.63
CA GLU A 160 19.39 -6.02 -12.76
C GLU A 160 18.70 -4.66 -12.63
N LEU A 161 18.50 -4.01 -13.79
CA LEU A 161 17.82 -2.72 -13.90
C LEU A 161 16.57 -2.87 -14.77
N LEU A 162 15.41 -2.77 -14.14
CA LEU A 162 14.12 -2.86 -14.80
C LEU A 162 13.53 -1.46 -15.02
N THR A 163 12.96 -1.20 -16.20
CA THR A 163 12.42 0.13 -16.54
C THR A 163 11.08 0.04 -17.27
N ILE A 164 10.08 0.73 -16.74
CA ILE A 164 8.84 1.08 -17.45
C ILE A 164 8.91 2.53 -17.86
N LYS A 165 8.85 2.80 -19.17
CA LYS A 165 9.00 4.17 -19.71
C LYS A 165 7.77 5.04 -19.47
N ASP A 166 6.59 4.45 -19.51
CA ASP A 166 5.32 5.17 -19.36
C ASP A 166 4.30 4.29 -18.64
N ALA A 167 4.33 4.34 -17.32
CA ALA A 167 3.46 3.54 -16.46
C ALA A 167 2.00 4.04 -16.48
N HIS A 168 1.74 5.23 -17.01
CA HIS A 168 0.40 5.80 -17.18
C HIS A 168 -0.47 5.01 -18.17
N LYS A 169 0.17 4.30 -19.09
CA LYS A 169 -0.50 3.45 -20.09
C LYS A 169 -0.80 2.04 -19.58
N LEU A 170 -0.30 1.68 -18.40
CA LEU A 170 -0.50 0.36 -17.84
C LEU A 170 -1.85 0.30 -17.14
N ASP A 171 -2.58 -0.77 -17.40
CA ASP A 171 -3.84 -1.09 -16.75
C ASP A 171 -3.75 -2.48 -16.10
N TRP A 172 -4.51 -2.69 -15.02
CA TRP A 172 -4.46 -3.93 -14.27
C TRP A 172 -5.10 -5.09 -15.03
N ASN A 173 -6.18 -4.83 -15.76
CA ASN A 173 -6.95 -5.85 -16.49
C ASN A 173 -6.47 -5.99 -17.93
N ALA A 174 -5.77 -5.00 -18.47
CA ALA A 174 -5.20 -5.07 -19.81
C ALA A 174 -3.92 -5.92 -19.89
N SER A 175 -3.70 -6.52 -21.07
CA SER A 175 -2.40 -7.08 -21.45
C SER A 175 -1.40 -5.96 -21.71
N TRP A 176 -0.18 -6.12 -21.22
CA TRP A 176 0.89 -5.15 -21.41
C TRP A 176 1.62 -5.43 -22.72
N LYS A 177 2.38 -4.43 -23.20
CA LYS A 177 3.25 -4.62 -24.37
C LYS A 177 4.36 -5.63 -24.03
N GLU A 178 4.92 -6.27 -25.05
CA GLU A 178 5.94 -7.32 -24.90
C GLU A 178 7.09 -6.90 -23.97
N ASP A 179 7.75 -5.76 -24.22
CA ASP A 179 8.82 -5.25 -23.36
C ASP A 179 8.39 -5.03 -21.89
N ASP A 180 7.19 -4.47 -21.67
CA ASP A 180 6.65 -4.21 -20.33
C ASP A 180 6.23 -5.53 -19.64
N SER A 181 5.77 -6.51 -20.41
CA SER A 181 5.41 -7.85 -19.96
C SER A 181 6.64 -8.65 -19.54
N ASP A 182 7.74 -8.58 -20.30
CA ASP A 182 9.01 -9.21 -19.93
C ASP A 182 9.55 -8.62 -18.63
N THR A 183 9.45 -7.29 -18.48
CA THR A 183 9.80 -6.59 -17.24
C THR A 183 8.94 -7.07 -16.06
N LEU A 184 7.63 -7.26 -16.28
CA LEU A 184 6.71 -7.80 -15.29
C LEU A 184 7.08 -9.24 -14.90
N THR A 185 7.41 -10.10 -15.86
CA THR A 185 7.83 -11.48 -15.59
C THR A 185 9.11 -11.54 -14.79
N GLN A 186 10.13 -10.75 -15.15
CA GLN A 186 11.41 -10.68 -14.41
C GLN A 186 11.19 -10.24 -12.96
N LEU A 187 10.42 -9.16 -12.74
CA LEU A 187 10.11 -8.71 -11.39
C LEU A 187 9.26 -9.72 -10.61
N THR A 188 8.34 -10.40 -11.27
CA THR A 188 7.51 -11.45 -10.68
C THR A 188 8.38 -12.59 -10.15
N ASP A 189 9.29 -13.10 -10.96
CA ASP A 189 10.16 -14.21 -10.57
C ASP A 189 11.11 -13.79 -9.44
N PHE A 190 11.65 -12.56 -9.47
CA PHE A 190 12.44 -11.99 -8.38
C PHE A 190 11.66 -11.96 -7.04
N ILE A 191 10.43 -11.43 -7.06
CA ILE A 191 9.59 -11.32 -5.86
C ILE A 191 9.18 -12.72 -5.36
N ALA A 192 8.79 -13.63 -6.26
CA ALA A 192 8.38 -14.99 -5.91
C ALA A 192 9.49 -15.74 -5.21
N ASN A 193 10.71 -15.68 -5.76
CA ASN A 193 11.89 -16.31 -5.16
C ASN A 193 12.18 -15.74 -3.77
N ALA A 194 12.09 -14.42 -3.58
CA ALA A 194 12.32 -13.79 -2.28
C ALA A 194 11.23 -14.06 -1.23
N LEU A 195 10.00 -14.40 -1.65
CA LEU A 195 8.91 -14.80 -0.77
C LEU A 195 8.97 -16.28 -0.36
N ALA A 196 9.62 -17.13 -1.17
CA ALA A 196 9.75 -18.56 -0.91
C ALA A 196 11.08 -18.93 -0.20
N ASP A 197 12.19 -18.29 -0.56
CA ASP A 197 13.52 -18.64 -0.04
C ASP A 197 13.76 -18.05 1.36
N LYS A 198 13.82 -18.92 2.38
CA LYS A 198 14.11 -18.57 3.78
C LYS A 198 15.55 -18.10 4.00
N SER A 199 16.47 -18.40 3.09
CA SER A 199 17.91 -18.12 3.23
C SER A 199 18.34 -16.77 2.66
N LYS A 200 17.56 -16.21 1.73
CA LYS A 200 17.86 -14.95 1.04
C LYS A 200 16.78 -13.92 1.32
N TYR A 201 17.15 -12.65 1.16
CA TYR A 201 16.17 -11.55 1.13
C TYR A 201 16.27 -10.86 -0.22
N GLY A 202 15.11 -10.47 -0.77
CA GLY A 202 15.05 -9.58 -1.92
C GLY A 202 15.25 -8.14 -1.45
N TYR A 203 16.04 -7.37 -2.18
CA TYR A 203 16.17 -5.93 -1.97
C TYR A 203 16.08 -5.21 -3.31
N MET A 204 15.32 -4.13 -3.37
CA MET A 204 15.22 -3.31 -4.58
C MET A 204 15.05 -1.84 -4.23
N ASP A 205 15.58 -0.96 -5.08
CA ASP A 205 15.36 0.48 -5.02
C ASP A 205 14.43 0.88 -6.18
N ILE A 206 13.29 1.48 -5.83
CA ILE A 206 12.28 1.91 -6.79
C ILE A 206 12.30 3.43 -6.87
N THR A 207 12.42 3.96 -8.08
CA THR A 207 12.29 5.38 -8.39
C THR A 207 11.21 5.59 -9.43
N ALA A 208 10.27 6.48 -9.15
CA ALA A 208 9.41 7.05 -10.17
C ALA A 208 9.90 8.45 -10.55
N CYS A 209 9.98 8.73 -11.85
CA CYS A 209 10.19 10.08 -12.37
C CYS A 209 8.87 10.56 -12.97
N LEU A 210 8.30 11.61 -12.39
CA LEU A 210 6.99 12.17 -12.72
C LEU A 210 7.17 13.47 -13.51
N ALA A 211 6.57 13.53 -14.70
CA ALA A 211 6.49 14.74 -15.51
C ALA A 211 5.40 15.65 -14.97
N VAL A 212 5.78 16.83 -14.49
CA VAL A 212 4.94 17.79 -13.77
C VAL A 212 5.11 19.20 -14.35
N GLY A 213 4.22 20.11 -14.01
CA GLY A 213 4.38 21.55 -14.21
C GLY A 213 4.86 22.26 -12.96
N GLY A 214 5.63 23.34 -13.15
CA GLY A 214 5.90 24.28 -12.06
C GLY A 214 4.58 24.84 -11.52
N GLY A 215 4.37 24.71 -10.21
CA GLY A 215 3.12 25.05 -9.52
C GLY A 215 2.13 23.90 -9.34
N ASP A 216 2.40 22.68 -9.81
CA ASP A 216 1.55 21.51 -9.53
C ASP A 216 1.60 21.15 -8.02
N GLU A 217 0.46 20.78 -7.43
CA GLU A 217 0.41 20.31 -6.04
C GLU A 217 0.98 18.89 -5.92
N VAL A 218 1.87 18.67 -4.97
CA VAL A 218 2.37 17.36 -4.58
C VAL A 218 1.68 16.91 -3.30
N ILE A 219 1.18 15.68 -3.30
CA ILE A 219 0.30 15.14 -2.25
C ILE A 219 1.04 14.03 -1.48
N PRO A 220 1.86 14.36 -0.46
CA PRO A 220 2.59 13.37 0.34
C PRO A 220 1.68 12.68 1.38
N SER A 221 2.28 11.95 2.33
CA SER A 221 1.56 11.47 3.50
C SER A 221 1.18 12.61 4.43
N GLN A 222 0.03 12.49 5.11
CA GLN A 222 -0.40 13.42 6.15
C GLN A 222 -0.18 12.79 7.53
N GLU A 223 0.31 13.57 8.48
CA GLU A 223 0.47 13.13 9.87
C GLU A 223 -0.87 13.13 10.61
N PHE A 224 -1.07 12.14 11.48
CA PHE A 224 -2.23 12.09 12.35
C PHE A 224 -1.96 12.93 13.60
N ILE A 225 -2.67 14.06 13.74
CA ILE A 225 -2.50 15.00 14.84
C ILE A 225 -3.65 14.81 15.84
N GLN A 226 -3.34 14.27 17.02
CA GLN A 226 -4.32 14.04 18.08
C GLN A 226 -4.71 15.34 18.81
N ASP A 227 -3.73 16.19 19.13
CA ASP A 227 -3.93 17.45 19.84
C ASP A 227 -3.74 18.65 18.90
N LYS A 228 -4.85 19.27 18.49
CA LYS A 228 -4.82 20.49 17.67
C LYS A 228 -4.39 21.69 18.52
N LYS A 229 -3.14 22.12 18.37
CA LYS A 229 -2.60 23.34 18.98
C LYS A 229 -2.60 24.47 17.95
N SER A 230 -3.16 25.63 18.32
CA SER A 230 -3.31 26.81 17.43
C SER A 230 -2.02 27.26 16.71
N LYS A 231 -0.85 27.03 17.32
CA LYS A 231 0.45 27.43 16.74
C LYS A 231 0.92 26.54 15.57
N TYR A 232 0.34 25.35 15.39
CA TYR A 232 0.78 24.39 14.38
C TYR A 232 -0.30 24.16 13.32
N PRO A 233 0.09 23.84 12.07
CA PRO A 233 -0.88 23.51 11.03
C PRO A 233 -1.76 22.34 11.45
N ASN A 234 -3.06 22.43 11.15
CA ASN A 234 -4.05 21.38 11.39
C ASN A 234 -3.89 20.20 10.41
N ARG A 235 -3.25 20.44 9.27
CA ARG A 235 -2.81 19.44 8.29
C ARG A 235 -1.31 19.59 8.15
N GLN A 236 -0.56 18.57 8.55
CA GLN A 236 0.90 18.52 8.43
C GLN A 236 1.29 17.35 7.55
N PHE A 237 2.34 17.53 6.75
CA PHE A 237 2.86 16.48 5.89
C PHE A 237 3.98 15.71 6.56
N SER A 238 4.09 14.42 6.21
CA SER A 238 5.23 13.62 6.62
C SER A 238 6.48 14.11 5.91
N LYS A 239 7.57 14.21 6.67
CA LYS A 239 8.85 14.73 6.19
C LYS A 239 9.99 13.78 6.56
N MET A 240 11.10 13.90 5.85
CA MET A 240 12.37 13.31 6.23
C MET A 240 13.54 14.23 5.93
N LYS A 241 14.65 14.03 6.64
CA LYS A 241 15.89 14.76 6.40
C LYS A 241 16.49 14.35 5.07
N PHE A 242 16.77 15.35 4.25
CA PHE A 242 17.46 15.24 2.98
C PHE A 242 18.95 15.60 3.14
N ASN A 243 19.76 15.43 2.09
CA ASN A 243 21.22 15.54 2.11
C ASN A 243 21.74 16.79 2.85
N ASP A 244 21.09 17.95 2.68
CA ASP A 244 21.51 19.22 3.26
C ASP A 244 20.88 19.51 4.65
N GLN A 245 20.41 18.46 5.36
CA GLN A 245 19.58 18.55 6.57
C GLN A 245 18.25 19.30 6.40
N THR A 246 17.93 19.71 5.17
CA THR A 246 16.63 20.24 4.77
C THR A 246 15.57 19.15 4.84
N ASP A 247 14.35 19.50 5.21
CA ASP A 247 13.25 18.55 5.17
C ASP A 247 12.72 18.44 3.73
N THR A 248 12.48 17.22 3.28
CA THR A 248 11.67 16.93 2.10
C THR A 248 10.41 16.19 2.48
N VAL A 249 9.32 16.40 1.73
CA VAL A 249 8.09 15.64 1.93
C VAL A 249 8.27 14.16 1.58
N ALA A 250 7.50 13.32 2.27
CA ALA A 250 7.59 11.88 2.12
C ALA A 250 6.23 11.17 2.23
N PHE A 251 6.16 9.98 1.67
CA PHE A 251 5.19 8.97 2.03
C PHE A 251 5.66 8.16 3.24
N HIS A 252 4.71 7.86 4.11
CA HIS A 252 4.88 6.82 5.12
C HIS A 252 5.06 5.46 4.44
N SER A 253 5.89 4.61 5.03
CA SER A 253 6.09 3.24 4.53
C SER A 253 4.80 2.43 4.54
N GLN A 254 3.91 2.66 5.52
CA GLN A 254 2.61 2.00 5.61
C GLN A 254 1.70 2.38 4.43
N LYS A 255 1.78 3.62 3.93
CA LYS A 255 1.00 4.10 2.79
C LYS A 255 1.47 3.45 1.48
N ILE A 256 2.78 3.28 1.31
CA ILE A 256 3.35 2.51 0.20
C ILE A 256 2.96 1.03 0.31
N GLY A 257 3.16 0.42 1.48
CA GLY A 257 2.82 -0.99 1.70
C GLY A 257 1.32 -1.28 1.49
N ALA A 258 0.45 -0.35 1.88
CA ALA A 258 -0.97 -0.45 1.61
C ALA A 258 -1.29 -0.49 0.11
N ALA A 259 -0.59 0.32 -0.70
CA ALA A 259 -0.78 0.33 -2.15
C ALA A 259 -0.24 -0.94 -2.82
N LEU A 260 0.92 -1.46 -2.38
CA LEU A 260 1.45 -2.72 -2.89
C LEU A 260 0.50 -3.89 -2.62
N GLN A 261 -0.18 -3.86 -1.47
CA GLN A 261 -1.13 -4.89 -1.03
C GLN A 261 -2.54 -4.73 -1.59
N LEU A 262 -2.79 -3.80 -2.51
CA LEU A 262 -4.07 -3.69 -3.25
C LEU A 262 -4.17 -4.79 -4.31
N ILE A 263 -4.38 -6.03 -3.86
CA ILE A 263 -4.32 -7.23 -4.72
C ILE A 263 -5.53 -8.16 -4.55
N ASP A 264 -6.40 -7.92 -3.58
CA ASP A 264 -7.53 -8.80 -3.27
C ASP A 264 -8.74 -8.42 -4.14
N ASP A 265 -8.94 -9.14 -5.24
CA ASP A 265 -10.17 -9.15 -6.05
C ASP A 265 -10.90 -10.51 -5.99
N TRP A 266 -10.35 -11.47 -5.24
CA TRP A 266 -10.92 -12.82 -4.98
C TRP A 266 -12.15 -12.83 -4.05
N TRP A 267 -12.67 -11.67 -3.68
CA TRP A 267 -13.85 -11.55 -2.81
C TRP A 267 -15.14 -11.34 -3.61
N LEU A 268 -15.03 -11.30 -4.94
CA LEU A 268 -16.11 -11.04 -5.88
C LEU A 268 -16.45 -12.30 -6.65
N ASP A 269 -17.70 -12.75 -6.55
CA ASP A 269 -18.20 -13.83 -7.39
C ASP A 269 -18.67 -13.32 -8.77
N ASP A 270 -18.91 -12.01 -8.95
CA ASP A 270 -19.31 -11.43 -10.25
C ASP A 270 -19.11 -9.89 -10.36
N VAL A 271 -18.39 -9.47 -11.41
CA VAL A 271 -18.44 -8.16 -12.12
C VAL A 271 -18.09 -6.86 -11.36
N SER A 272 -17.03 -6.82 -10.55
CA SER A 272 -16.46 -5.51 -10.18
C SER A 272 -14.94 -5.51 -10.31
N ASP A 273 -14.37 -4.53 -11.03
CA ASP A 273 -12.92 -4.35 -11.22
C ASP A 273 -12.21 -3.83 -9.94
N LYS A 274 -12.82 -4.01 -8.77
CA LYS A 274 -12.40 -3.37 -7.53
C LYS A 274 -11.49 -4.28 -6.72
N ARG A 275 -10.22 -3.92 -6.69
CA ARG A 275 -9.22 -4.51 -5.80
C ARG A 275 -9.25 -3.87 -4.43
N LEU A 276 -9.23 -4.70 -3.40
CA LEU A 276 -9.09 -4.28 -2.02
C LEU A 276 -7.67 -4.46 -1.53
N ARG A 277 -7.35 -3.68 -0.50
CA ARG A 277 -6.14 -3.92 0.27
C ARG A 277 -6.38 -5.18 1.07
N VAL A 278 -5.46 -6.13 0.95
CA VAL A 278 -5.47 -7.36 1.75
C VAL A 278 -5.63 -7.03 3.23
N ASN A 279 -6.69 -7.55 3.81
CA ASN A 279 -7.13 -7.33 5.17
C ASN A 279 -7.97 -8.55 5.58
N GLU A 280 -7.91 -8.92 6.85
CA GLU A 280 -8.55 -10.09 7.43
C GLU A 280 -10.05 -10.16 7.12
N TYR A 281 -10.73 -8.99 7.07
CA TYR A 281 -12.17 -8.86 6.81
C TYR A 281 -12.51 -8.17 5.47
N GLY A 282 -11.54 -7.96 4.59
CA GLY A 282 -11.76 -7.29 3.29
C GLY A 282 -12.39 -5.89 3.44
N SER A 283 -11.79 -5.02 4.27
CA SER A 283 -12.34 -3.68 4.51
C SER A 283 -12.23 -2.78 3.28
N ASP A 284 -13.39 -2.38 2.78
CA ASP A 284 -13.56 -1.41 1.70
C ASP A 284 -13.75 -0.02 2.30
N ARG A 285 -12.71 0.82 2.21
CA ARG A 285 -12.70 2.14 2.83
C ARG A 285 -13.59 3.16 2.09
N SER A 286 -13.81 3.02 0.78
CA SER A 286 -14.65 3.98 0.05
C SER A 286 -16.11 3.79 0.38
N ASP A 287 -16.53 2.53 0.50
CA ASP A 287 -17.94 2.17 0.69
C ASP A 287 -18.26 1.92 2.17
N VAL A 288 -17.22 1.84 3.02
CA VAL A 288 -17.30 1.58 4.46
C VAL A 288 -17.98 0.23 4.73
N VAL A 289 -17.62 -0.80 3.96
CA VAL A 289 -18.16 -2.16 4.03
C VAL A 289 -17.04 -3.18 4.28
N ALA A 290 -17.31 -4.20 5.10
CA ALA A 290 -16.47 -5.39 5.19
C ALA A 290 -16.92 -6.40 4.14
N ARG A 291 -16.14 -6.56 3.06
CA ARG A 291 -16.52 -7.42 1.92
C ARG A 291 -16.36 -8.90 2.22
N ARG A 292 -15.44 -9.25 3.12
CA ARG A 292 -15.27 -10.61 3.66
C ARG A 292 -15.78 -10.64 5.10
N HIS A 293 -17.05 -10.28 5.28
CA HIS A 293 -17.67 -10.30 6.61
C HIS A 293 -17.81 -11.75 7.10
N PRO A 294 -17.59 -12.06 8.41
CA PRO A 294 -17.62 -13.44 8.91
C PRO A 294 -18.92 -14.21 8.63
N THR A 295 -20.04 -13.53 8.41
CA THR A 295 -21.31 -14.16 8.01
C THR A 295 -21.24 -14.87 6.66
N LEU A 296 -20.29 -14.49 5.80
CA LEU A 296 -20.05 -15.10 4.49
C LEU A 296 -19.06 -16.28 4.57
N ALA A 297 -18.44 -16.51 5.72
CA ALA A 297 -17.45 -17.57 5.95
C ALA A 297 -16.23 -17.55 5.00
N ASN A 298 -15.96 -16.42 4.35
CA ASN A 298 -14.83 -16.20 3.43
C ASN A 298 -13.82 -15.17 3.97
N ASP A 299 -13.89 -14.87 5.27
CA ASP A 299 -12.90 -14.07 6.00
C ASP A 299 -11.66 -14.89 6.36
N PHE A 300 -10.56 -14.21 6.68
CA PHE A 300 -9.29 -14.87 6.97
C PHE A 300 -9.38 -15.89 8.10
N TYR A 301 -10.09 -15.58 9.19
CA TYR A 301 -10.12 -16.43 10.38
C TYR A 301 -10.96 -17.70 10.16
N THR A 302 -12.05 -17.60 9.41
CA THR A 302 -12.83 -18.78 9.00
C THR A 302 -12.05 -19.64 8.00
N LEU A 303 -11.36 -19.02 7.05
CA LEU A 303 -10.60 -19.74 6.03
C LEU A 303 -9.35 -20.44 6.59
N ILE A 304 -8.59 -19.80 7.47
CA ILE A 304 -7.37 -20.39 8.04
C ILE A 304 -7.66 -21.56 8.99
N GLN A 305 -8.84 -21.63 9.61
CA GLN A 305 -9.26 -22.79 10.40
C GLN A 305 -9.33 -24.07 9.55
N ARG A 306 -9.58 -23.93 8.25
CA ARG A 306 -9.68 -25.02 7.28
C ARG A 306 -8.33 -25.41 6.66
N SER A 307 -7.19 -25.00 7.25
CA SER A 307 -5.83 -25.27 6.75
C SER A 307 -5.57 -26.74 6.41
N GLU A 308 -6.10 -27.68 7.18
CA GLU A 308 -5.94 -29.12 6.92
C GLU A 308 -6.64 -29.54 5.61
N GLU A 309 -7.81 -28.98 5.30
CA GLU A 309 -8.52 -29.22 4.04
C GLU A 309 -7.73 -28.65 2.84
N TRP A 310 -7.15 -27.46 3.01
CA TRP A 310 -6.32 -26.83 1.98
C TRP A 310 -5.06 -27.64 1.70
N ILE A 311 -4.40 -28.14 2.75
CA ILE A 311 -3.23 -29.04 2.64
C ILE A 311 -3.59 -30.30 1.85
N ASP A 312 -4.68 -30.98 2.21
CA ASP A 312 -5.14 -32.18 1.53
C ASP A 312 -5.43 -31.92 0.04
N SER A 313 -6.08 -30.79 -0.27
CA SER A 313 -6.36 -30.38 -1.65
C SER A 313 -5.08 -30.12 -2.45
N LEU A 314 -4.12 -29.38 -1.87
CA LEU A 314 -2.84 -29.06 -2.51
C LEU A 314 -2.02 -30.34 -2.79
N GLN A 315 -2.01 -31.29 -1.86
CA GLN A 315 -1.27 -32.55 -2.04
C GLN A 315 -1.87 -33.46 -3.12
N ARG A 316 -3.21 -33.50 -3.24
CA ARG A 316 -3.89 -34.41 -4.18
C ARG A 316 -4.03 -33.81 -5.57
N ASN A 317 -4.47 -32.56 -5.65
CA ASN A 317 -4.92 -31.94 -6.89
C ASN A 317 -3.90 -30.96 -7.46
N HIS A 318 -2.88 -30.56 -6.68
CA HIS A 318 -1.91 -29.51 -7.06
C HIS A 318 -2.60 -28.20 -7.49
N GLN A 319 -3.83 -27.97 -7.04
CA GLN A 319 -4.64 -26.81 -7.41
C GLN A 319 -4.69 -25.83 -6.24
N ILE A 320 -4.28 -24.59 -6.51
CA ILE A 320 -4.34 -23.49 -5.57
C ILE A 320 -5.64 -22.72 -5.84
N THR A 321 -6.45 -22.54 -4.81
CA THR A 321 -7.70 -21.76 -4.92
C THR A 321 -7.47 -20.30 -4.54
N ASP A 322 -8.40 -19.45 -4.95
CA ASP A 322 -8.42 -18.02 -4.62
C ASP A 322 -8.43 -17.76 -3.12
N GLU A 323 -9.09 -18.62 -2.32
CA GLU A 323 -9.06 -18.54 -0.87
C GLU A 323 -7.65 -18.81 -0.31
N VAL A 324 -6.91 -19.77 -0.88
CA VAL A 324 -5.52 -20.04 -0.46
C VAL A 324 -4.63 -18.86 -0.82
N HIS A 325 -4.80 -18.26 -2.01
CA HIS A 325 -4.10 -17.02 -2.36
C HIS A 325 -4.40 -15.89 -1.37
N PHE A 326 -5.67 -15.71 -0.98
CA PHE A 326 -6.07 -14.73 0.02
C PHE A 326 -5.45 -14.99 1.40
N ILE A 327 -5.49 -16.25 1.90
CA ILE A 327 -4.86 -16.63 3.17
C ILE A 327 -3.36 -16.26 3.13
N MET A 328 -2.65 -16.70 2.10
CA MET A 328 -1.21 -16.46 1.97
C MET A 328 -0.89 -14.98 1.80
N ALA A 329 -1.74 -14.20 1.12
CA ALA A 329 -1.61 -12.75 1.03
C ALA A 329 -1.72 -12.07 2.41
N VAL A 330 -2.63 -12.53 3.28
CA VAL A 330 -2.75 -12.03 4.66
C VAL A 330 -1.52 -12.41 5.49
N LEU A 331 -0.98 -13.62 5.33
CA LEU A 331 0.26 -14.03 6.00
C LEU A 331 1.49 -13.22 5.51
N VAL A 332 1.56 -12.90 4.21
CA VAL A 332 2.58 -12.01 3.63
C VAL A 332 2.47 -10.58 4.19
N LYS A 333 1.24 -10.08 4.37
CA LYS A 333 1.01 -8.80 5.06
C LYS A 333 1.52 -8.84 6.50
N GLY A 334 1.35 -9.98 7.18
CA GLY A 334 1.72 -10.17 8.58
C GLY A 334 0.76 -9.44 9.53
N GLY A 335 0.83 -9.78 10.81
CA GLY A 335 -0.10 -9.29 11.80
C GLY A 335 -0.08 -10.11 13.08
N LEU A 336 -0.93 -9.69 14.02
CA LEU A 336 -1.27 -10.43 15.21
C LEU A 336 -2.64 -11.09 14.97
N PHE A 337 -2.69 -12.42 15.05
CA PHE A 337 -3.86 -13.24 14.74
C PHE A 337 -4.37 -13.98 15.99
N ASN A 338 -4.20 -13.35 17.14
CA ASN A 338 -4.51 -13.94 18.44
C ASN A 338 -6.03 -14.13 18.59
N LYS A 339 -6.45 -15.32 19.02
CA LYS A 339 -7.77 -15.53 19.59
C LYS A 339 -7.73 -15.06 21.04
N THR A 340 -8.34 -13.92 21.35
CA THR A 340 -8.49 -13.48 22.75
C THR A 340 -9.41 -14.49 23.46
N THR A 341 -8.85 -15.20 24.43
CA THR A 341 -9.62 -16.03 25.39
C THR A 341 -10.49 -15.19 26.30
#